data_AF-A0A177K7D4-F1
#
_entry.id   AF-A0A177K7D4-F1
#
_cell.length_a   1.000
_cell.length_b   1.000
_cell.length_c   1.000
_cell.angle_alpha   90.00
_cell.angle_beta   90.00
_cell.angle_gamma   90.00
#
_symmetry.space_group_name_H-M   'P 1'
#
loop_
_entity.id
_entity.type
_entity.pdbx_description
1 polymer ?
#
loop_
_entity_poly.entity_id
_entity_poly.type
_entity_poly.pdbx_seq_one_letter_code
_entity_poly.pdbx_strand_id
1 'polypeptide(L)'
;MQDQLSDGPSSPAAEAETPIAEPERRPDGDERRRRGRRRRRTDWRLGGTGVRPWNGSLLVIALLSLGAAIFAGSLVQLLWRSPSAPLVSTAILWVGMLVPVVVAFRRGRPAGLLRVRGADVIYGLALGLGLRVIEGWVSDAAARPFPSANLTSSWLLTEAIPSGLVGPVVEEFFFRTVVLVAMYGLLRRTAGRTAAAVAAVLVSTASFILIHVVDGSLPLGESLSVGAVGLVCATLVILTGRVWGAVFVHIVYNATALLLMAAGAAISGG
;
A
#
# COMPACT_ATOMS: atom_id res chain seq x y z
N MET A 1 -42.33 45.28 -90.07
CA MET A 1 -41.54 45.91 -91.15
C MET A 1 -40.09 45.51 -90.87
N GLN A 2 -39.55 44.60 -91.70
CA GLN A 2 -38.20 44.00 -91.76
C GLN A 2 -37.82 43.04 -90.59
N ASP A 3 -37.71 41.71 -90.82
CA ASP A 3 -36.65 40.92 -91.51
C ASP A 3 -35.32 40.95 -90.72
N GLN A 4 -34.56 39.88 -90.42
CA GLN A 4 -34.39 38.55 -91.01
C GLN A 4 -33.58 37.63 -90.05
N LEU A 5 -34.00 36.36 -89.95
CA LEU A 5 -33.25 35.08 -90.11
C LEU A 5 -31.76 34.95 -89.68
N SER A 6 -31.43 33.88 -88.93
CA SER A 6 -30.67 32.71 -89.46
C SER A 6 -30.10 31.80 -88.35
N ASP A 7 -30.63 30.58 -88.30
CA ASP A 7 -30.02 29.24 -88.13
C ASP A 7 -28.66 29.02 -87.43
N GLY A 8 -28.64 28.01 -86.56
CA GLY A 8 -27.45 27.41 -85.94
C GLY A 8 -26.57 26.58 -86.90
N PRO A 9 -25.47 25.96 -86.42
CA PRO A 9 -25.58 24.59 -85.91
C PRO A 9 -24.61 24.19 -84.77
N SER A 10 -24.91 23.01 -84.24
CA SER A 10 -24.25 22.10 -83.29
C SER A 10 -22.71 21.94 -83.28
N SER A 11 -22.14 21.92 -82.05
CA SER A 11 -21.03 21.14 -81.43
C SER A 11 -19.75 20.79 -82.24
N PRO A 12 -18.53 20.80 -81.65
CA PRO A 12 -18.15 19.77 -80.66
C PRO A 12 -17.08 20.15 -79.62
N ALA A 13 -16.81 19.17 -78.75
CA ALA A 13 -15.55 18.91 -78.05
C ALA A 13 -15.19 19.79 -76.84
N ALA A 14 -15.54 19.22 -75.68
CA ALA A 14 -14.94 19.51 -74.39
C ALA A 14 -13.41 19.39 -74.46
N GLU A 15 -12.72 20.52 -74.33
CA GLU A 15 -11.32 20.55 -73.93
C GLU A 15 -11.25 20.47 -72.41
N ALA A 16 -10.42 19.53 -71.98
CA ALA A 16 -10.11 19.22 -70.60
C ALA A 16 -9.24 20.33 -69.98
N GLU A 17 -9.75 20.97 -68.94
CA GLU A 17 -8.92 21.57 -67.90
C GLU A 17 -9.20 20.85 -66.57
N THR A 18 -8.17 20.13 -66.14
CA THR A 18 -8.04 19.40 -64.88
C THR A 18 -8.47 20.24 -63.67
N PRO A 19 -9.41 19.75 -62.83
CA PRO A 19 -9.55 20.28 -61.48
C PRO A 19 -8.31 19.88 -60.68
N ILE A 20 -7.61 20.87 -60.16
CA ILE A 20 -6.54 20.71 -59.18
C ILE A 20 -7.12 19.90 -58.01
N ALA A 21 -6.68 18.65 -57.88
CA ALA A 21 -7.04 17.80 -56.76
C ALA A 21 -6.59 18.49 -55.47
N GLU A 22 -7.56 18.88 -54.63
CA GLU A 22 -7.29 19.24 -53.24
C GLU A 22 -6.52 18.09 -52.60
N PRO A 23 -5.40 18.36 -51.88
CA PRO A 23 -4.76 17.31 -51.12
C PRO A 23 -5.73 16.89 -50.02
N GLU A 24 -6.26 15.66 -50.14
CA GLU A 24 -7.00 14.99 -49.08
C GLU A 24 -6.29 15.22 -47.74
N ARG A 25 -6.92 16.00 -46.86
CA ARG A 25 -6.50 16.11 -45.47
C ARG A 25 -6.60 14.73 -44.85
N ARG A 26 -5.48 14.00 -44.84
CA ARG A 26 -5.33 12.75 -44.09
C ARG A 26 -5.84 12.96 -42.66
N PRO A 27 -6.73 12.11 -42.12
CA PRO A 27 -7.21 12.19 -40.74
C PRO A 27 -6.15 11.68 -39.74
N ASP A 28 -4.86 11.91 -39.98
CA ASP A 28 -3.75 11.41 -39.16
C ASP A 28 -3.61 12.16 -37.82
N GLY A 29 -4.25 13.33 -37.70
CA GLY A 29 -4.23 14.17 -36.50
C GLY A 29 -5.12 13.65 -35.36
N ASP A 30 -6.23 12.98 -35.70
CA ASP A 30 -7.25 12.60 -34.73
C ASP A 30 -6.93 11.29 -34.02
N GLU A 31 -6.26 10.35 -34.69
CA GLU A 31 -5.76 9.12 -34.07
C GLU A 31 -4.60 9.38 -33.10
N ARG A 32 -3.69 10.30 -33.44
CA ARG A 32 -2.58 10.69 -32.54
C ARG A 32 -3.08 11.41 -31.30
N ARG A 33 -4.11 12.27 -31.41
CA ARG A 33 -4.76 12.91 -30.25
C ARG A 33 -5.54 11.93 -29.37
N ARG A 34 -6.16 10.89 -29.96
CA ARG A 34 -6.87 9.85 -29.18
C ARG A 34 -5.91 8.86 -28.49
N ARG A 35 -4.76 8.54 -29.11
CA ARG A 35 -3.74 7.66 -28.50
C ARG A 35 -3.00 8.30 -27.32
N GLY A 36 -2.85 9.63 -27.29
CA GLY A 36 -2.19 10.35 -26.18
C GLY A 36 -2.96 10.37 -24.85
N ARG A 37 -4.27 10.08 -24.85
CA ARG A 37 -5.15 10.24 -23.67
C ARG A 37 -5.28 9.00 -22.78
N ARG A 38 -4.75 7.84 -23.21
CA ARG A 38 -4.70 6.58 -22.45
C ARG A 38 -3.31 6.32 -21.84
N ARG A 39 -2.60 7.33 -21.35
CA ARG A 39 -1.48 7.08 -20.43
C ARG A 39 -2.03 6.28 -19.25
N ARG A 40 -1.67 4.99 -19.17
CA ARG A 40 -1.95 4.14 -18.00
C ARG A 40 -1.51 4.93 -16.79
N ARG A 41 -2.45 5.36 -15.95
CA ARG A 41 -2.12 6.01 -14.69
C ARG A 41 -1.34 4.99 -13.88
N THR A 42 -0.04 5.20 -13.72
CA THR A 42 0.86 4.29 -13.00
C THR A 42 0.83 4.50 -11.50
N ASP A 43 0.05 5.48 -11.03
CA ASP A 43 0.02 5.95 -9.65
C ASP A 43 -1.43 6.07 -9.17
N TRP A 44 -1.74 5.32 -8.12
CA TRP A 44 -3.06 5.27 -7.50
C TRP A 44 -3.45 6.58 -6.80
N ARG A 45 -2.49 7.43 -6.40
CA ARG A 45 -2.74 8.71 -5.70
C ARG A 45 -3.49 9.70 -6.60
N LEU A 46 -3.28 9.61 -7.91
CA LEU A 46 -4.03 10.38 -8.91
C LEU A 46 -5.49 9.90 -9.06
N GLY A 47 -5.83 8.78 -8.41
CA GLY A 47 -7.09 8.07 -8.52
C GLY A 47 -7.25 7.36 -9.86
N GLY A 48 -8.32 6.57 -9.97
CA GLY A 48 -8.61 5.79 -11.16
C GLY A 48 -9.66 4.73 -10.84
N THR A 49 -10.03 3.93 -11.84
CA THR A 49 -11.01 2.84 -11.68
C THR A 49 -10.59 1.84 -10.62
N GLY A 50 -9.29 1.56 -10.48
CA GLY A 50 -8.77 0.61 -9.48
C GLY A 50 -8.93 1.03 -8.01
N VAL A 51 -9.06 2.33 -7.71
CA VAL A 51 -9.22 2.86 -6.34
C VAL A 51 -10.64 3.35 -6.06
N ARG A 52 -11.46 3.59 -7.11
CA ARG A 52 -12.87 4.01 -6.96
C ARG A 52 -13.70 3.14 -6.00
N PRO A 53 -13.56 1.79 -5.99
CA PRO A 53 -14.38 0.95 -5.11
C PRO A 53 -13.82 0.85 -3.67
N TRP A 54 -12.68 1.48 -3.39
CA TRP A 54 -12.07 1.54 -2.06
C TRP A 54 -12.67 2.73 -1.30
N ASN A 55 -13.94 2.60 -0.93
CA ASN A 55 -14.75 3.62 -0.28
C ASN A 55 -14.96 3.32 1.22
N GLY A 56 -15.80 4.12 1.90
CA GLY A 56 -16.10 3.94 3.33
C GLY A 56 -16.58 2.52 3.70
N SER A 57 -17.28 1.81 2.80
CA SER A 57 -17.69 0.42 3.07
C SER A 57 -16.50 -0.53 3.27
N LEU A 58 -15.37 -0.28 2.59
CA LEU A 58 -14.16 -1.09 2.77
C LEU A 58 -13.53 -0.84 4.15
N LEU A 59 -13.55 0.41 4.62
CA LEU A 59 -13.11 0.75 5.98
C LEU A 59 -14.01 0.12 7.04
N VAL A 60 -15.33 0.12 6.84
CA VAL A 60 -16.27 -0.58 7.73
C VAL A 60 -15.98 -2.07 7.79
N ILE A 61 -15.77 -2.73 6.64
CA ILE A 61 -15.37 -4.15 6.60
C ILE A 61 -14.05 -4.36 7.34
N ALA A 62 -13.07 -3.48 7.14
CA ALA A 62 -11.77 -3.58 7.81
C ALA A 62 -11.92 -3.49 9.34
N LEU A 63 -12.72 -2.54 9.83
CA LEU A 63 -12.97 -2.34 11.26
C LEU A 63 -13.75 -3.50 11.87
N LEU A 64 -14.82 -3.97 11.21
CA LEU A 64 -15.63 -5.09 11.69
C LEU A 64 -14.82 -6.40 11.70
N SER A 65 -14.06 -6.66 10.63
CA SER A 65 -13.22 -7.85 10.51
C SER A 65 -12.12 -7.86 11.56
N LEU A 66 -11.47 -6.71 11.77
CA LEU A 66 -10.44 -6.57 12.80
C LEU A 66 -11.02 -6.73 14.21
N GLY A 67 -12.12 -6.02 14.51
CA GLY A 67 -12.78 -6.11 15.82
C GLY A 67 -13.27 -7.52 16.15
N ALA A 68 -13.85 -8.22 15.17
CA ALA A 68 -14.26 -9.61 15.33
C ALA A 68 -13.07 -10.54 15.59
N ALA A 69 -11.95 -10.33 14.90
CA ALA A 69 -10.75 -11.15 15.08
C ALA A 69 -10.06 -10.91 16.42
N ILE A 70 -9.99 -9.65 16.88
CA ILE A 70 -9.54 -9.32 18.24
C ILE A 70 -10.42 -10.02 19.27
N PHE A 71 -11.74 -9.87 19.17
CA PHE A 71 -12.67 -10.50 20.11
C PHE A 71 -12.53 -12.04 20.13
N ALA A 72 -12.48 -12.67 18.95
CA ALA A 72 -12.33 -14.12 18.84
C ALA A 72 -10.97 -14.61 19.36
N GLY A 73 -9.87 -13.88 19.07
CA GLY A 73 -8.54 -14.17 19.60
C GLY A 73 -8.50 -14.07 21.12
N SER A 74 -9.05 -12.99 21.69
CA SER A 74 -9.19 -12.83 23.14
C SER A 74 -10.03 -13.95 23.77
N LEU A 75 -11.10 -14.39 23.12
CA LEU A 75 -11.94 -15.49 23.59
C LEU A 75 -11.17 -16.82 23.62
N VAL A 76 -10.34 -17.08 22.59
CA VAL A 76 -9.43 -18.23 22.56
C VAL A 76 -8.46 -18.16 23.74
N GLN A 77 -7.82 -17.02 23.97
CA GLN A 77 -6.88 -16.85 25.09
C GLN A 77 -7.55 -17.02 26.46
N LEU A 78 -8.81 -16.59 26.59
CA LEU A 78 -9.56 -16.66 27.84
C LEU A 78 -10.10 -18.06 28.14
N LEU A 79 -10.68 -18.72 27.14
CA LEU A 79 -11.42 -19.98 27.34
C LEU A 79 -10.57 -21.22 27.09
N TRP A 80 -9.55 -21.14 26.23
CA TRP A 80 -8.76 -22.30 25.84
C TRP A 80 -7.40 -22.31 26.53
N ARG A 81 -7.28 -23.07 27.62
CA ARG A 81 -6.04 -23.24 28.40
C ARG A 81 -5.05 -24.19 27.71
N SER A 82 -4.66 -23.89 26.48
CA SER A 82 -3.67 -24.65 25.70
C SER A 82 -2.40 -23.82 25.49
N PRO A 83 -1.20 -24.43 25.50
CA PRO A 83 0.04 -23.75 25.09
C PRO A 83 -0.02 -23.15 23.69
N SER A 84 -0.88 -23.68 22.81
CA SER A 84 -1.06 -23.19 21.44
C SER A 84 -2.04 -22.02 21.32
N ALA A 85 -2.73 -21.63 22.41
CA ALA A 85 -3.73 -20.56 22.36
C ALA A 85 -3.16 -19.22 21.83
N PRO A 86 -1.94 -18.76 22.22
CA PRO A 86 -1.37 -17.53 21.68
C PRO A 86 -1.17 -17.60 20.16
N LEU A 87 -0.61 -18.70 19.67
CA LEU A 87 -0.38 -18.90 18.23
C LEU A 87 -1.70 -18.89 17.44
N VAL A 88 -2.73 -19.54 17.98
CA VAL A 88 -4.06 -19.57 17.34
C VAL A 88 -4.72 -18.19 17.39
N SER A 89 -4.60 -17.46 18.50
CA SER A 89 -5.07 -16.09 18.62
C SER A 89 -4.41 -15.17 17.57
N THR A 90 -3.08 -15.25 17.43
CA THR A 90 -2.34 -14.52 16.39
C THR A 90 -2.79 -14.90 14.98
N ALA A 91 -3.01 -16.20 14.71
CA ALA A 91 -3.50 -16.65 13.42
C ALA A 91 -4.91 -16.11 13.10
N ILE A 92 -5.82 -16.09 14.09
CA ILE A 92 -7.15 -15.49 13.97
C ILE A 92 -7.04 -14.00 13.64
N LEU A 93 -6.17 -13.28 14.34
CA LEU A 93 -5.92 -11.86 14.08
C LEU A 93 -5.45 -11.62 12.64
N TRP A 94 -4.49 -12.40 12.17
CA TRP A 94 -4.00 -12.32 10.79
C TRP A 94 -5.09 -12.61 9.77
N VAL A 95 -5.93 -13.63 9.98
CA VAL A 95 -7.08 -13.92 9.10
C VAL A 95 -8.03 -12.72 9.08
N GLY A 96 -8.34 -12.15 10.25
CA GLY A 96 -9.15 -10.93 10.38
C GLY A 96 -8.61 -9.74 9.59
N MET A 97 -7.29 -9.58 9.55
CA MET A 97 -6.61 -8.54 8.78
C MET A 97 -6.53 -8.86 7.29
N LEU A 98 -6.36 -10.13 6.90
CA LEU A 98 -6.27 -10.54 5.51
C LEU A 98 -7.62 -10.49 4.77
N VAL A 99 -8.74 -10.74 5.45
CA VAL A 99 -10.09 -10.65 4.87
C VAL A 99 -10.33 -9.32 4.13
N PRO A 100 -10.16 -8.14 4.75
CA PRO A 100 -10.34 -6.86 4.07
C PRO A 100 -9.29 -6.61 2.98
N VAL A 101 -8.07 -7.13 3.12
CA VAL A 101 -7.04 -7.08 2.06
C VAL A 101 -7.53 -7.82 0.81
N VAL A 102 -8.01 -9.05 0.98
CA VAL A 102 -8.55 -9.86 -0.12
C VAL A 102 -9.77 -9.19 -0.74
N VAL A 103 -10.71 -8.70 0.08
CA VAL A 103 -11.89 -7.98 -0.40
C VAL A 103 -11.51 -6.73 -1.19
N ALA A 104 -10.55 -5.93 -0.70
CA ALA A 104 -10.06 -4.74 -1.38
C ALA A 104 -9.51 -5.05 -2.77
N PHE A 105 -8.62 -6.06 -2.86
CA PHE A 105 -8.00 -6.44 -4.13
C PHE A 105 -8.95 -7.15 -5.10
N ARG A 106 -10.00 -7.82 -4.61
CA ARG A 106 -11.10 -8.32 -5.45
C ARG A 106 -11.96 -7.20 -6.04
N ARG A 107 -12.13 -6.09 -5.30
CA ARG A 107 -12.87 -4.91 -5.77
C ARG A 107 -12.08 -4.08 -6.78
N GLY A 108 -10.75 -4.03 -6.67
CA GLY A 108 -9.91 -3.34 -7.62
C GLY A 108 -8.44 -3.32 -7.19
N ARG A 109 -7.54 -3.18 -8.16
CA ARG A 109 -6.09 -3.13 -7.93
C ARG A 109 -5.58 -1.69 -8.12
N PRO A 110 -5.18 -0.98 -7.05
CA PRO A 110 -4.57 0.34 -7.16
C PRO A 110 -3.31 0.29 -8.05
N ALA A 111 -3.23 1.21 -9.01
CA ALA A 111 -2.13 1.22 -9.97
C ALA A 111 -0.78 1.51 -9.29
N GLY A 112 0.23 0.68 -9.57
CA GLY A 112 1.59 0.86 -9.07
C GLY A 112 1.81 0.44 -7.62
N LEU A 113 0.77 0.21 -6.82
CA LEU A 113 0.88 -0.07 -5.38
C LEU A 113 1.75 -1.29 -5.06
N LEU A 114 1.58 -2.37 -5.83
CA LEU A 114 2.31 -3.63 -5.65
C LEU A 114 3.62 -3.69 -6.43
N ARG A 115 4.05 -2.59 -7.07
CA ARG A 115 5.28 -2.59 -7.87
C ARG A 115 6.49 -2.54 -6.94
N VAL A 116 7.38 -3.52 -7.08
CA VAL A 116 8.70 -3.54 -6.43
C VAL A 116 9.71 -2.76 -7.27
N ARG A 117 10.60 -2.00 -6.64
CA ARG A 117 11.84 -1.48 -7.26
C ARG A 117 13.01 -1.63 -6.29
N GLY A 118 14.24 -1.62 -6.80
CA GLY A 118 15.44 -1.69 -5.96
C GLY A 118 15.52 -0.60 -4.89
N ALA A 119 14.98 0.60 -5.16
CA ALA A 119 14.87 1.66 -4.16
C ALA A 119 14.05 1.26 -2.92
N ASP A 120 13.08 0.35 -3.05
CA ASP A 120 12.28 -0.11 -1.91
C ASP A 120 13.13 -0.93 -0.93
N VAL A 121 14.09 -1.70 -1.44
CA VAL A 121 15.07 -2.44 -0.62
C VAL A 121 16.01 -1.48 0.09
N ILE A 122 16.50 -0.46 -0.61
CA ILE A 122 17.38 0.58 -0.03
C ILE A 122 16.66 1.33 1.09
N TYR A 123 15.42 1.77 0.86
CA TYR A 123 14.59 2.40 1.90
C TYR A 123 14.33 1.45 3.06
N GLY A 124 14.00 0.19 2.77
CA GLY A 124 13.80 -0.86 3.76
C GLY A 124 14.98 -1.02 4.71
N LEU A 125 16.18 -1.20 4.15
CA LEU A 125 17.41 -1.36 4.91
C LEU A 125 17.75 -0.08 5.69
N ALA A 126 17.80 1.06 5.02
CA ALA A 126 18.26 2.32 5.65
C ALA A 126 17.31 2.79 6.76
N LEU A 127 16.00 2.82 6.49
CA LEU A 127 15.02 3.31 7.46
C LEU A 127 14.74 2.27 8.55
N GLY A 128 14.71 0.97 8.22
CA GLY A 128 14.51 -0.09 9.21
C GLY A 128 15.65 -0.16 10.24
N LEU A 129 16.91 -0.13 9.76
CA LEU A 129 18.08 -0.06 10.64
C LEU A 129 18.14 1.26 11.41
N GLY A 130 17.85 2.37 10.74
CA GLY A 130 17.80 3.69 11.39
C GLY A 130 16.81 3.73 12.55
N LEU A 131 15.59 3.21 12.34
CA LEU A 131 14.58 3.12 13.40
C LEU A 131 15.05 2.24 14.58
N ARG A 132 15.72 1.12 14.30
CA ARG A 132 16.28 0.24 15.35
C ARG A 132 17.34 0.95 16.19
N VAL A 133 18.22 1.74 15.56
CA VAL A 133 19.23 2.53 16.28
C VAL A 133 18.57 3.62 17.12
N ILE A 134 17.58 4.33 16.56
CA ILE A 134 16.85 5.38 17.28
C ILE A 134 16.11 4.80 18.50
N GLU A 135 15.45 3.65 18.34
CA GLU A 135 14.81 2.95 19.46
C GLU A 135 15.82 2.60 20.56
N GLY A 136 16.97 2.03 20.19
CA GLY A 136 18.03 1.72 21.15
C GLY A 136 18.53 2.95 21.92
N TRP A 137 18.63 4.09 21.23
CA TRP A 137 19.04 5.35 21.86
C TRP A 137 17.96 5.92 22.79
N VAL A 138 16.69 5.94 22.35
CA VAL A 138 15.56 6.47 23.14
C VAL A 138 15.26 5.60 24.35
N SER A 139 15.47 4.28 24.25
CA SER A 139 15.24 3.33 25.35
C SER A 139 16.42 3.21 26.33
N ASP A 140 17.52 3.93 26.08
CA ASP A 140 18.80 3.81 26.81
C ASP A 140 19.28 2.35 26.85
N ALA A 141 19.28 1.68 25.70
CA ALA A 141 19.59 0.26 25.58
C ALA A 141 21.00 -0.09 26.06
N ALA A 142 21.94 0.87 26.01
CA ALA A 142 23.31 0.67 26.48
C ALA A 142 23.42 0.49 28.01
N ALA A 143 22.45 0.99 28.78
CA ALA A 143 22.38 0.82 30.23
C ALA A 143 21.72 -0.51 30.65
N ARG A 144 21.22 -1.30 29.69
CA ARG A 144 20.48 -2.55 29.94
C ARG A 144 21.31 -3.77 29.56
N PRO A 145 21.00 -4.95 30.12
CA PRO A 145 21.58 -6.20 29.63
C PRO A 145 21.36 -6.38 28.13
N PHE A 146 22.36 -6.96 27.45
CA PHE A 146 22.24 -7.24 26.03
C PHE A 146 21.06 -8.20 25.79
N PRO A 147 20.17 -7.91 24.82
CA PRO A 147 18.95 -8.69 24.61
C PRO A 147 19.28 -10.13 24.23
N SER A 148 18.57 -11.10 24.82
CA SER A 148 18.79 -12.54 24.64
C SER A 148 17.46 -13.29 24.60
N ALA A 149 17.37 -14.37 23.81
CA ALA A 149 16.21 -15.24 23.72
C ALA A 149 16.62 -16.73 23.83
N ASN A 150 15.68 -17.59 24.22
CA ASN A 150 15.93 -19.04 24.25
C ASN A 150 15.70 -19.65 22.84
N LEU A 151 16.79 -19.90 22.12
CA LEU A 151 16.78 -20.37 20.72
C LEU A 151 16.43 -21.86 20.59
N THR A 152 15.20 -22.21 20.96
CA THR A 152 14.64 -23.55 20.76
C THR A 152 14.23 -23.78 19.30
N SER A 153 14.08 -25.04 18.87
CA SER A 153 13.55 -25.34 17.52
C SER A 153 12.14 -24.78 17.29
N SER A 154 11.34 -24.64 18.36
CA SER A 154 10.02 -24.01 18.30
C SER A 154 10.08 -22.49 18.14
N TRP A 155 11.10 -21.83 18.70
CA TRP A 155 11.25 -20.36 18.66
C TRP A 155 11.18 -19.80 17.24
N LEU A 156 11.81 -20.50 16.29
CA LEU A 156 11.77 -20.09 14.88
C LEU A 156 10.34 -20.02 14.34
N LEU A 157 9.52 -21.02 14.66
CA LEU A 157 8.16 -21.17 14.14
C LEU A 157 7.12 -20.35 14.90
N THR A 158 7.31 -20.18 16.22
CA THR A 158 6.32 -19.53 17.08
C THR A 158 6.61 -18.05 17.32
N GLU A 159 7.85 -17.61 17.14
CA GLU A 159 8.25 -16.23 17.42
C GLU A 159 8.92 -15.57 16.21
N ALA A 160 10.04 -16.11 15.72
CA ALA A 160 10.87 -15.41 14.75
C ALA A 160 10.22 -15.23 13.38
N ILE A 161 9.63 -16.27 12.81
CA ILE A 161 8.91 -16.17 11.52
C ILE A 161 7.62 -15.33 11.69
N PRO A 162 6.78 -15.56 12.71
CA PRO A 162 5.61 -14.73 12.97
C PRO A 162 5.93 -13.24 13.13
N SER A 163 6.87 -12.87 13.99
CA SER A 163 7.19 -11.46 14.31
C SER A 163 8.11 -10.81 13.28
N GLY A 164 9.06 -11.54 12.71
CA GLY A 164 10.07 -11.01 11.79
C GLY A 164 9.61 -10.90 10.34
N LEU A 165 8.62 -11.70 9.94
CA LEU A 165 8.22 -11.81 8.53
C LEU A 165 6.71 -11.76 8.33
N VAL A 166 5.95 -12.68 8.91
CA VAL A 166 4.53 -12.85 8.58
C VAL A 166 3.69 -11.68 9.09
N GLY A 167 3.85 -11.31 10.36
CA GLY A 167 3.21 -10.16 11.00
C GLY A 167 3.45 -8.88 10.22
N PRO A 168 4.71 -8.44 10.00
CA PRO A 168 5.03 -7.26 9.21
C PRO A 168 4.35 -7.24 7.82
N VAL A 169 4.34 -8.36 7.10
CA VAL A 169 3.67 -8.43 5.79
C VAL A 169 2.17 -8.24 5.94
N VAL A 170 1.52 -8.99 6.83
CA VAL A 170 0.06 -8.91 7.04
C VAL A 170 -0.35 -7.49 7.49
N GLU A 171 0.41 -6.92 8.41
CA GLU A 171 0.20 -5.58 8.96
C GLU A 171 0.33 -4.50 7.90
N GLU A 172 1.40 -4.51 7.11
CA GLU A 172 1.60 -3.50 6.07
C GLU A 172 0.53 -3.59 4.97
N PHE A 173 0.08 -4.79 4.61
CA PHE A 173 -1.03 -4.95 3.67
C PHE A 173 -2.36 -4.47 4.26
N PHE A 174 -2.63 -4.69 5.53
CA PHE A 174 -3.85 -4.17 6.15
C PHE A 174 -3.79 -2.65 6.32
N PHE A 175 -2.79 -2.13 7.03
CA PHE A 175 -2.73 -0.73 7.42
C PHE A 175 -2.33 0.19 6.27
N ARG A 176 -1.31 -0.17 5.48
CA ARG A 176 -0.71 0.74 4.49
C ARG A 176 -1.31 0.54 3.11
N THR A 177 -1.80 -0.66 2.82
CA THR A 177 -2.62 -0.87 1.64
C THR A 177 -4.08 -0.54 1.93
N VAL A 178 -4.82 -1.27 2.79
CA VAL A 178 -6.27 -1.05 2.90
C VAL A 178 -6.63 0.27 3.58
N VAL A 179 -6.23 0.46 4.84
CA VAL A 179 -6.69 1.61 5.65
C VAL A 179 -6.21 2.93 5.04
N LEU A 180 -4.91 3.05 4.78
CA LEU A 180 -4.31 4.27 4.25
C LEU A 180 -4.85 4.63 2.86
N VAL A 181 -4.91 3.69 1.90
CA VAL A 181 -5.37 3.99 0.54
C VAL A 181 -6.85 4.33 0.52
N ALA A 182 -7.69 3.62 1.28
CA ALA A 182 -9.11 3.91 1.37
C ALA A 182 -9.36 5.28 2.03
N MET A 183 -8.66 5.59 3.12
CA MET A 183 -8.79 6.89 3.81
C MET A 183 -8.33 8.05 2.93
N TYR A 184 -7.19 7.91 2.26
CA TYR A 184 -6.74 8.89 1.26
C TYR A 184 -7.76 9.06 0.13
N GLY A 185 -8.26 7.93 -0.40
CA GLY A 185 -9.25 7.90 -1.48
C GLY A 185 -10.55 8.61 -1.15
N LEU A 186 -11.01 8.46 0.10
CA LEU A 186 -12.21 9.09 0.64
C LEU A 186 -12.05 10.61 0.79
N LEU A 187 -10.94 11.05 1.40
CA LEU A 187 -10.76 12.46 1.76
C LEU A 187 -10.20 13.33 0.62
N ARG A 188 -9.47 12.77 -0.35
CA ARG A 188 -8.76 13.57 -1.37
C ARG A 188 -9.65 14.49 -2.20
N ARG A 189 -10.94 14.17 -2.34
CA ARG A 189 -11.90 14.97 -3.12
C ARG A 189 -12.48 16.13 -2.31
N THR A 190 -12.71 15.91 -1.02
CA THR A 190 -13.36 16.89 -0.14
C THR A 190 -12.36 17.80 0.57
N ALA A 191 -11.23 17.25 1.02
CA ALA A 191 -10.21 17.98 1.79
C ALA A 191 -8.96 18.36 0.97
N GLY A 192 -8.86 17.90 -0.28
CA GLY A 192 -7.67 18.07 -1.12
C GLY A 192 -6.56 17.05 -0.83
N ARG A 193 -5.51 17.06 -1.64
CA ARG A 193 -4.49 15.98 -1.66
C ARG A 193 -3.62 15.96 -0.40
N THR A 194 -3.17 17.12 0.06
CA THR A 194 -2.25 17.23 1.20
C THR A 194 -2.94 16.86 2.51
N ALA A 195 -4.10 17.44 2.79
CA ALA A 195 -4.87 17.11 3.99
C ALA A 195 -5.28 15.63 4.02
N ALA A 196 -5.69 15.07 2.87
CA ALA A 196 -6.00 13.63 2.78
C ALA A 196 -4.78 12.74 3.01
N ALA A 197 -3.59 13.14 2.55
CA ALA A 197 -2.35 12.41 2.79
C ALA A 197 -2.00 12.41 4.28
N VAL A 198 -2.02 13.58 4.94
CA VAL A 198 -1.76 13.71 6.38
C VAL A 198 -2.77 12.89 7.18
N ALA A 199 -4.06 13.05 6.91
CA ALA A 199 -5.10 12.31 7.60
C ALA A 199 -4.97 10.80 7.42
N ALA A 200 -4.67 10.32 6.21
CA ALA A 200 -4.47 8.89 5.96
C ALA A 200 -3.23 8.33 6.69
N VAL A 201 -2.13 9.09 6.75
CA VAL A 201 -0.93 8.72 7.52
C VAL A 201 -1.26 8.62 9.01
N LEU A 202 -1.91 9.64 9.56
CA LEU A 202 -2.25 9.68 10.98
C LEU A 202 -3.23 8.57 11.36
N VAL A 203 -4.29 8.35 10.58
CA VAL A 203 -5.28 7.30 10.85
C VAL A 203 -4.65 5.91 10.74
N SER A 204 -3.86 5.65 9.69
CA SER A 204 -3.16 4.37 9.53
C SER A 204 -2.20 4.10 10.69
N THR A 205 -1.44 5.12 11.12
CA THR A 205 -0.50 5.02 12.24
C THR A 205 -1.23 4.84 13.57
N ALA A 206 -2.29 5.62 13.83
CA ALA A 206 -3.06 5.52 15.06
C ALA A 206 -3.75 4.15 15.20
N SER A 207 -4.34 3.62 14.12
CA SER A 207 -4.92 2.28 14.13
C SER A 207 -3.86 1.20 14.34
N PHE A 208 -2.65 1.38 13.80
CA PHE A 208 -1.51 0.48 14.01
C PHE A 208 -1.01 0.50 15.46
N ILE A 209 -0.97 1.65 16.11
CA ILE A 209 -0.66 1.73 17.56
C ILE A 209 -1.77 1.09 18.38
N LEU A 210 -3.03 1.38 18.05
CA LEU A 210 -4.18 0.91 18.83
C LEU A 210 -4.27 -0.61 18.90
N ILE A 211 -4.00 -1.33 17.80
CA ILE A 211 -4.00 -2.79 17.81
C ILE A 211 -2.92 -3.35 18.75
N HIS A 212 -1.75 -2.73 18.81
CA HIS A 212 -0.66 -3.14 19.71
C HIS A 212 -1.02 -2.87 21.18
N VAL A 213 -1.69 -1.75 21.47
CA VAL A 213 -2.21 -1.47 22.82
C VAL A 213 -3.24 -2.53 23.23
N VAL A 214 -4.15 -2.89 22.33
CA VAL A 214 -5.20 -3.90 22.61
C VAL A 214 -4.63 -5.30 22.78
N ASP A 215 -3.58 -5.65 22.03
CA ASP A 215 -2.89 -6.94 22.15
C ASP A 215 -1.97 -7.01 23.40
N GLY A 216 -1.96 -5.97 24.23
CA GLY A 216 -1.19 -5.91 25.48
C GLY A 216 0.32 -5.74 25.27
N SER A 217 0.73 -5.39 24.05
CA SER A 217 2.13 -5.39 23.63
C SER A 217 2.90 -4.10 23.91
N LEU A 218 2.41 -3.20 24.78
CA LEU A 218 3.02 -1.85 24.90
C LEU A 218 3.04 -1.23 26.31
N PRO A 219 4.20 -1.26 27.01
CA PRO A 219 4.68 -0.17 27.85
C PRO A 219 4.95 1.11 27.03
N LEU A 220 4.95 2.28 27.70
CA LEU A 220 5.02 3.61 27.07
C LEU A 220 6.19 3.81 26.08
N GLY A 221 7.36 3.24 26.35
CA GLY A 221 8.54 3.32 25.46
C GLY A 221 8.39 2.51 24.18
N GLU A 222 7.76 1.34 24.25
CA GLU A 222 7.49 0.49 23.08
C GLU A 222 6.45 1.18 22.17
N SER A 223 5.49 1.93 22.74
CA SER A 223 4.49 2.70 21.97
C SER A 223 5.11 3.74 21.04
N LEU A 224 6.22 4.37 21.46
CA LEU A 224 6.94 5.35 20.63
C LEU A 224 7.61 4.68 19.42
N SER A 225 8.22 3.50 19.63
CA SER A 225 8.89 2.75 18.56
C SER A 225 7.90 2.22 17.52
N VAL A 226 6.81 1.60 17.98
CA VAL A 226 5.69 1.13 17.15
C VAL A 226 5.06 2.30 16.38
N GLY A 227 4.87 3.44 17.06
CA GLY A 227 4.38 4.66 16.42
C GLY A 227 5.32 5.19 15.34
N ALA A 228 6.63 5.19 15.60
CA ALA A 228 7.65 5.64 14.65
C ALA A 228 7.71 4.74 13.40
N VAL A 229 7.72 3.41 13.57
CA VAL A 229 7.62 2.44 12.47
C VAL A 229 6.35 2.71 11.66
N GLY A 230 5.22 2.83 12.35
CA GLY A 230 3.94 3.03 11.71
C GLY A 230 3.87 4.33 10.88
N LEU A 231 4.44 5.41 11.41
CA LEU A 231 4.51 6.72 10.77
C LEU A 231 5.44 6.71 9.55
N VAL A 232 6.64 6.13 9.68
CA VAL A 232 7.62 6.03 8.58
C VAL A 232 7.06 5.18 7.44
N CYS A 233 6.50 4.01 7.76
CA CYS A 233 5.88 3.11 6.78
C CYS A 233 4.73 3.81 6.02
N ALA A 234 3.79 4.43 6.75
CA ALA A 234 2.67 5.14 6.13
C ALA A 234 3.14 6.32 5.24
N THR A 235 4.10 7.10 5.73
CA THR A 235 4.69 8.22 4.96
C THR A 235 5.37 7.71 3.71
N LEU A 236 6.16 6.64 3.79
CA LEU A 236 6.86 6.05 2.66
C LEU A 236 5.88 5.59 1.58
N VAL A 237 4.76 4.96 1.94
CA VAL A 237 3.72 4.56 0.98
C VAL A 237 3.06 5.77 0.31
N ILE A 238 2.76 6.83 1.07
CA ILE A 238 2.22 8.07 0.51
C ILE A 238 3.20 8.74 -0.45
N LEU A 239 4.50 8.76 -0.14
CA LEU A 239 5.53 9.41 -0.97
C LEU A 239 5.88 8.60 -2.22
N THR A 240 5.96 7.29 -2.09
CA THR A 240 6.41 6.42 -3.18
C THR A 240 5.28 5.82 -4.01
N GLY A 241 4.06 5.81 -3.47
CA GLY A 241 2.91 5.13 -4.06
C GLY A 241 3.02 3.59 -4.05
N ARG A 242 3.92 3.01 -3.27
CA ARG A 242 4.25 1.56 -3.26
C ARG A 242 4.30 1.02 -1.84
N VAL A 243 3.80 -0.21 -1.64
CA VAL A 243 3.75 -0.84 -0.30
C VAL A 243 5.06 -1.51 0.10
N TRP A 244 5.83 -2.03 -0.87
CA TRP A 244 6.98 -2.87 -0.58
C TRP A 244 8.10 -2.19 0.20
N GLY A 245 8.30 -0.87 0.02
CA GLY A 245 9.25 -0.13 0.85
C GLY A 245 8.88 -0.22 2.33
N ALA A 246 7.61 -0.05 2.66
CA ALA A 246 7.12 -0.15 4.04
C ALA A 246 7.22 -1.58 4.59
N VAL A 247 6.89 -2.59 3.78
CA VAL A 247 7.09 -4.01 4.12
C VAL A 247 8.55 -4.29 4.48
N PHE A 248 9.50 -3.84 3.66
CA PHE A 248 10.91 -4.05 3.96
C PHE A 248 11.39 -3.28 5.18
N VAL A 249 10.94 -2.03 5.39
CA VAL A 249 11.28 -1.28 6.61
C VAL A 249 10.84 -2.06 7.85
N HIS A 250 9.60 -2.54 7.85
CA HIS A 250 9.03 -3.24 8.99
C HIS A 250 9.72 -4.60 9.23
N ILE A 251 9.95 -5.39 8.17
CA ILE A 251 10.70 -6.65 8.26
C ILE A 251 12.12 -6.40 8.79
N VAL A 252 12.86 -5.43 8.24
CA VAL A 252 14.24 -5.15 8.68
C VAL A 252 14.24 -4.69 10.13
N TYR A 253 13.30 -3.82 10.51
CA TYR A 253 13.15 -3.38 11.88
C TYR A 253 12.93 -4.57 12.83
N ASN A 254 12.00 -5.48 12.56
CA ASN A 254 11.74 -6.63 13.45
C ASN A 254 12.85 -7.69 13.39
N ALA A 255 13.34 -8.02 12.19
CA ALA A 255 14.40 -9.00 12.01
C ALA A 255 15.70 -8.60 12.72
N THR A 256 16.02 -7.31 12.77
CA THR A 256 17.20 -6.82 13.49
C THR A 256 17.06 -6.99 15.00
N ALA A 257 15.86 -6.84 15.58
CA ALA A 257 15.61 -7.22 16.98
C ALA A 257 15.89 -8.71 17.22
N LEU A 258 15.31 -9.57 16.36
CA LEU A 258 15.46 -11.02 16.47
C LEU A 258 16.92 -11.45 16.35
N LEU A 259 17.69 -10.83 15.45
CA LEU A 259 19.13 -11.07 15.30
C LEU A 259 19.92 -10.64 16.54
N LEU A 260 19.59 -9.50 17.15
CA LEU A 260 20.21 -9.07 18.40
C LEU A 260 19.93 -10.05 19.54
N MET A 261 18.68 -10.51 19.68
CA MET A 261 18.32 -11.53 20.67
C MET A 261 19.05 -12.85 20.44
N ALA A 262 19.18 -13.30 19.19
CA ALA A 262 19.93 -14.49 18.86
C ALA A 262 21.44 -14.34 19.13
N ALA A 263 22.01 -13.16 18.86
CA ALA A 263 23.40 -12.85 19.19
C ALA A 263 23.62 -12.87 20.71
N GLY A 264 22.70 -12.32 21.50
CA GLY A 264 22.81 -12.36 22.96
C GLY A 264 22.73 -13.77 23.52
N ALA A 265 21.89 -14.62 22.94
CA ALA A 265 21.83 -16.04 23.30
C ALA A 265 23.15 -16.76 23.04
N ALA A 266 23.79 -16.49 21.89
CA ALA A 266 25.08 -17.08 21.54
C ALA A 266 26.23 -16.60 22.46
N ILE A 267 26.19 -15.34 22.90
CA ILE A 267 27.21 -14.77 23.80
C ILE A 267 27.01 -15.22 25.26
N SER A 268 25.76 -15.44 25.68
CA SER A 268 25.44 -15.85 27.07
C SER A 268 25.43 -17.37 27.30
N GLY A 269 25.34 -18.17 26.23
CA GLY A 269 25.39 -19.62 26.27
C GLY A 269 26.77 -20.24 26.02
N GLY A 270 27.81 -19.44 25.78
CA GLY A 270 29.22 -19.85 25.74
C GLY A 270 29.91 -19.52 27.06
#